data_AF-A0A842LNI8-F1
#
_entry.id   AF-A0A842LNI8-F1
#
_cell.length_a   1.000
_cell.length_b   1.000
_cell.length_c   1.000
_cell.angle_alpha   90.00
_cell.angle_beta   90.00
_cell.angle_gamma   90.00
#
_symmetry.space_group_name_H-M   'P 1'
#
loop_
_entity.id
_entity.type
_entity.pdbx_description
1 polymer ?
#
loop_
_entity_poly.entity_id
_entity_poly.type
_entity_poly.pdbx_seq_one_letter_code
_entity_poly.pdbx_strand_id
1 'polypeptide(L)'
;APAYVMTSANRPGDPMFIENTEIIGGLQGIADYFLLHDRRIVNRCDDSVVRFRGGEMAFIRRSRGYAPEPYEIPHVAGDVSAICLGPELDVTFSVLKGGQCYVSQHIGNTSRYDTLLFLKDAVDYLMGITGTEDVDVIACDLHPQFLTTSYAEELASRFSAEVLRVQHHHAHALALMLDAGVDECICIAADGVGYGDDGTSWGGEILHCHGSDYERLGSLMPQRMPGGDLATRYPARMLLSMLRGRYEGDLQELFSERYSDYFPHGEREIGVVMRQLESGLNTGISTGTGRVLDAISAALRICGVRTYEGECAMKLESEAFRASGKLSMPFEVKEKGGRYILDTSAILLDVMELIDRGEDRAEIAHAAQKAVAEGLAEMAVLAADDAGVKCIGGTGGVFYNEAISLAVRDYVTERGYRFIQHRNSCAGDGSVSLGQAVAVALRYR
;
A
#
# COMPACT_ATOMS: atom_id res chain seq x y z
N ALA A 1 29.73 -13.63 -14.10
CA ALA A 1 30.17 -12.24 -13.98
C ALA A 1 30.18 -11.85 -12.50
N PRO A 2 31.03 -10.92 -12.05
CA PRO A 2 30.95 -10.41 -10.68
C PRO A 2 29.59 -9.70 -10.45
N ALA A 3 29.09 -9.75 -9.22
CA ALA A 3 27.91 -9.00 -8.80
C ALA A 3 28.34 -7.62 -8.29
N TYR A 4 27.60 -6.58 -8.67
CA TYR A 4 27.77 -5.22 -8.15
C TYR A 4 26.50 -4.78 -7.43
N VAL A 5 26.66 -4.03 -6.34
CA VAL A 5 25.54 -3.37 -5.66
C VAL A 5 25.30 -2.03 -6.32
N MET A 6 24.07 -1.81 -6.79
CA MET A 6 23.62 -0.55 -7.35
C MET A 6 22.42 -0.09 -6.53
N THR A 7 22.55 1.06 -5.87
CA THR A 7 21.50 1.71 -5.10
C THR A 7 21.48 3.19 -5.45
N SER A 8 20.36 3.87 -5.18
CA SER A 8 20.23 5.31 -5.37
C SER A 8 21.34 6.07 -4.64
N ALA A 9 21.91 7.06 -5.31
CA ALA A 9 22.95 7.94 -4.79
C ALA A 9 22.31 9.08 -3.98
N ASN A 10 21.84 8.77 -2.78
CA ASN A 10 21.11 9.68 -1.89
C ASN A 10 21.30 9.32 -0.41
N ARG A 11 20.89 10.21 0.48
CA ARG A 11 20.64 9.86 1.88
C ARG A 11 19.25 9.22 2.01
N PRO A 12 19.02 8.37 3.03
CA PRO A 12 17.72 7.74 3.22
C PRO A 12 16.57 8.76 3.21
N GLY A 13 15.67 8.61 2.24
CA GLY A 13 14.47 9.44 2.05
C GLY A 13 14.63 10.61 1.07
N ASP A 14 15.84 11.09 0.80
CA ASP A 14 16.05 12.21 -0.15
C ASP A 14 15.99 11.70 -1.61
N PRO A 15 15.64 12.53 -2.61
CA PRO A 15 15.70 12.12 -4.00
C PRO A 15 17.14 11.88 -4.47
N MET A 16 17.31 11.12 -5.55
CA MET A 16 18.64 10.87 -6.14
C MET A 16 19.33 12.17 -6.56
N PHE A 17 20.60 12.33 -6.18
CA PHE A 17 21.43 13.44 -6.66
C PHE A 17 21.74 13.29 -8.15
N ILE A 18 21.68 14.38 -8.91
CA ILE A 18 21.92 14.39 -10.36
C ILE A 18 23.05 15.33 -10.78
N GLU A 19 23.41 16.30 -9.94
CA GLU A 19 24.49 17.24 -10.20
C GLU A 19 25.78 16.77 -9.50
N ASN A 20 26.91 16.78 -10.22
CA ASN A 20 28.20 16.25 -9.73
C ASN A 20 28.62 16.85 -8.38
N THR A 21 28.38 18.13 -8.16
CA THR A 21 28.70 18.82 -6.91
C THR A 21 27.85 18.35 -5.74
N GLU A 22 26.56 18.07 -5.98
CA GLU A 22 25.64 17.54 -4.98
C GLU A 22 25.99 16.08 -4.63
N ILE A 23 26.35 15.28 -5.63
CA ILE A 23 26.77 13.88 -5.44
C ILE A 23 28.00 13.81 -4.53
N ILE A 24 29.04 14.59 -4.82
CA ILE A 24 30.28 14.60 -4.05
C ILE A 24 30.03 15.08 -2.61
N GLY A 25 29.32 16.20 -2.45
CA GLY A 25 29.04 16.76 -1.12
C GLY A 25 28.08 15.91 -0.28
N GLY A 26 27.02 15.39 -0.90
CA GLY A 26 25.96 14.62 -0.24
C GLY A 26 26.41 13.24 0.24
N LEU A 27 27.36 12.62 -0.48
CA LEU A 27 27.89 11.29 -0.19
C LEU A 27 29.30 11.29 0.40
N GLN A 28 29.81 12.46 0.80
CA GLN A 28 31.08 12.55 1.52
C GLN A 28 31.01 11.74 2.81
N GLY A 29 31.96 10.83 3.01
CA GLY A 29 31.99 9.91 4.16
C GLY A 29 31.09 8.67 4.02
N ILE A 30 30.38 8.53 2.89
CA ILE A 30 29.65 7.31 2.51
C ILE A 30 30.39 6.59 1.38
N ALA A 31 30.78 7.32 0.33
CA ALA A 31 31.51 6.75 -0.82
C ALA A 31 33.03 6.98 -0.70
N ASP A 32 33.81 5.93 -0.99
CA ASP A 32 35.28 6.01 -1.03
C ASP A 32 35.79 6.69 -2.32
N TYR A 33 35.07 6.48 -3.42
CA TYR A 33 35.44 6.98 -4.74
C TYR A 33 34.20 7.44 -5.53
N PHE A 34 34.42 8.37 -6.45
CA PHE A 34 33.38 8.92 -7.32
C PHE A 34 33.77 8.70 -8.79
N LEU A 35 32.91 8.01 -9.54
CA LEU A 35 33.04 7.87 -10.99
C LEU A 35 31.93 8.70 -11.66
N LEU A 36 32.30 9.88 -12.18
CA LEU A 36 31.37 10.88 -12.71
C LEU A 36 31.66 11.17 -14.19
N HIS A 37 30.76 11.91 -14.85
CA HIS A 37 30.93 12.37 -16.23
C HIS A 37 30.39 13.80 -16.43
N ASP A 38 30.68 14.39 -17.58
CA ASP A 38 30.26 15.73 -18.00
C ASP A 38 28.93 15.76 -18.78
N ARG A 39 28.38 14.60 -19.14
CA ARG A 39 27.02 14.52 -19.68
C ARG A 39 26.00 14.84 -18.59
N ARG A 40 25.34 15.99 -18.64
CA ARG A 40 24.34 16.37 -17.63
C ARG A 40 23.16 15.39 -17.59
N ILE A 41 22.73 15.04 -16.38
CA ILE A 41 21.47 14.30 -16.13
C ILE A 41 20.39 15.35 -15.89
N VAL A 42 19.45 15.48 -16.83
CA VAL A 42 18.39 16.51 -16.76
C VAL A 42 17.25 16.08 -15.84
N ASN A 43 16.87 14.81 -15.89
CA ASN A 43 15.78 14.25 -15.08
C ASN A 43 16.30 13.15 -14.18
N ARG A 44 15.90 13.21 -12.91
CA ARG A 44 16.00 12.07 -11.99
C ARG A 44 15.15 10.93 -12.54
N CYS A 45 15.68 9.71 -12.49
CA CYS A 45 14.96 8.53 -12.93
C CYS A 45 15.53 7.31 -12.24
N ASP A 46 14.92 6.93 -11.12
CA ASP A 46 15.28 5.72 -10.39
C ASP A 46 15.10 4.47 -11.25
N ASP A 47 15.87 3.43 -10.92
CA ASP A 47 15.74 2.13 -11.53
C ASP A 47 14.33 1.56 -11.31
N SER A 48 13.73 1.04 -12.39
CA SER A 48 12.52 0.24 -12.27
C SER A 48 12.80 -1.04 -11.50
N VAL A 49 11.86 -1.45 -10.65
CA VAL A 49 11.96 -2.66 -9.84
C VAL A 49 10.76 -3.54 -10.15
N VAL A 50 11.05 -4.77 -10.57
CA VAL A 50 10.05 -5.80 -10.83
C VAL A 50 10.31 -7.01 -9.95
N ARG A 51 9.24 -7.70 -9.57
CA ARG A 51 9.29 -9.04 -8.97
C ARG A 51 8.45 -9.98 -9.81
N PHE A 52 8.71 -11.28 -9.68
CA PHE A 52 7.81 -12.29 -10.23
C PHE A 52 6.83 -12.75 -9.15
N ARG A 53 5.59 -13.01 -9.56
CA ARG A 53 4.50 -13.49 -8.72
C ARG A 53 3.72 -14.54 -9.50
N GLY A 54 3.79 -15.81 -9.08
CA GLY A 54 3.18 -16.92 -9.81
C GLY A 54 3.73 -17.10 -11.22
N GLY A 55 4.99 -16.72 -11.46
CA GLY A 55 5.62 -16.73 -12.79
C GLY A 55 5.28 -15.55 -13.71
N GLU A 56 4.40 -14.64 -13.29
CA GLU A 56 4.12 -13.40 -14.01
C GLU A 56 4.95 -12.24 -13.46
N MET A 57 5.40 -11.33 -14.33
CA MET A 57 6.12 -10.11 -13.92
C MET A 57 5.13 -9.12 -13.28
N ALA A 58 5.52 -8.52 -12.17
CA ALA A 58 4.78 -7.46 -11.48
C ALA A 58 5.71 -6.29 -11.15
N PHE A 59 5.25 -5.07 -11.42
CA PHE A 59 5.99 -3.85 -11.05
C PHE A 59 5.81 -3.57 -9.56
N ILE A 60 6.94 -3.34 -8.87
CA ILE A 60 6.96 -2.63 -7.59
C ILE A 60 7.17 -1.15 -7.86
N ARG A 61 8.09 -0.83 -8.78
CA ARG A 61 8.40 0.53 -9.21
C ARG A 61 8.52 0.57 -10.74
N ARG A 62 7.67 1.35 -11.40
CA ARG A 62 7.75 1.64 -12.84
C ARG A 62 8.37 3.02 -13.04
N SER A 63 9.63 3.07 -13.46
CA SER A 63 10.42 4.31 -13.62
C SER A 63 11.34 4.19 -14.84
N ARG A 64 12.66 4.02 -14.67
CA ARG A 64 13.61 3.93 -15.80
C ARG A 64 13.24 2.84 -16.80
N GLY A 65 13.24 3.21 -18.08
CA GLY A 65 12.90 2.33 -19.20
C GLY A 65 11.42 2.26 -19.53
N TYR A 66 10.56 2.88 -18.70
CA TYR A 66 9.10 2.91 -18.90
C TYR A 66 8.55 4.33 -18.87
N ALA A 67 8.89 5.14 -17.87
CA ALA A 67 8.46 6.54 -17.87
C ALA A 67 9.16 7.34 -19.00
N PRO A 68 8.45 8.20 -19.75
CA PRO A 68 7.05 8.60 -19.61
C PRO A 68 6.11 7.94 -20.64
N GLU A 69 6.31 6.67 -21.02
CA GLU A 69 5.38 5.95 -21.91
C GLU A 69 3.96 6.00 -21.32
N PRO A 70 2.97 6.56 -22.06
CA PRO A 70 1.64 6.80 -21.52
C PRO A 70 0.80 5.53 -21.47
N TYR A 71 -0.16 5.51 -20.55
CA TYR A 71 -1.30 4.62 -20.61
C TYR A 71 -2.39 5.24 -21.47
N GLU A 72 -3.02 4.44 -22.32
CA GLU A 72 -4.24 4.84 -23.02
C GLU A 72 -5.42 4.63 -22.08
N ILE A 73 -6.21 5.68 -21.82
CA ILE A 73 -7.45 5.58 -21.06
C ILE A 73 -8.60 5.52 -22.07
N PRO A 74 -9.30 4.37 -22.21
CA PRO A 74 -10.39 4.23 -23.16
C PRO A 74 -11.55 5.18 -22.84
N HIS A 75 -12.18 5.69 -23.89
CA HIS A 75 -13.43 6.45 -23.80
C HIS A 75 -13.35 7.74 -22.96
N VAL A 76 -12.21 8.45 -22.97
CA VAL A 76 -12.20 9.86 -22.56
C VAL A 76 -12.94 10.64 -23.64
N ALA A 77 -14.19 11.02 -23.36
CA ALA A 77 -15.08 11.63 -24.34
C ALA A 77 -14.80 13.13 -24.58
N GLY A 78 -13.87 13.72 -23.85
CA GLY A 78 -13.48 15.13 -23.98
C GLY A 78 -11.97 15.36 -23.95
N ASP A 79 -11.56 16.57 -24.30
CA ASP A 79 -10.16 17.05 -24.27
C ASP A 79 -9.67 17.38 -22.84
N VAL A 80 -10.29 16.78 -21.80
CA VAL A 80 -10.00 17.13 -20.39
C VAL A 80 -8.52 16.90 -20.09
N SER A 81 -7.86 17.94 -19.59
CA SER A 81 -6.49 17.86 -19.12
C SER A 81 -6.46 17.86 -17.59
N ALA A 82 -5.63 16.98 -17.02
CA ALA A 82 -5.53 16.88 -15.58
C ALA A 82 -4.12 16.59 -15.08
N ILE A 83 -3.83 17.06 -13.87
CA ILE A 83 -2.65 16.66 -13.10
C ILE A 83 -3.13 15.86 -11.90
N CYS A 84 -2.66 14.62 -11.77
CA CYS A 84 -3.02 13.72 -10.69
C CYS A 84 -1.79 13.49 -9.81
N LEU A 85 -1.79 13.96 -8.57
CA LEU A 85 -0.58 14.04 -7.75
C LEU A 85 -0.23 12.75 -6.98
N GLY A 86 -1.12 11.75 -6.99
CA GLY A 86 -0.89 10.50 -6.29
C GLY A 86 -1.06 10.62 -4.76
N PRO A 87 -0.42 9.73 -3.99
CA PRO A 87 -0.45 9.70 -2.52
C PRO A 87 0.71 10.55 -1.93
N GLU A 88 1.21 10.24 -0.73
CA GLU A 88 2.38 10.90 -0.10
C GLU A 88 3.65 10.03 -0.07
N LEU A 89 3.47 8.71 -0.08
CA LEU A 89 4.55 7.71 -0.12
C LEU A 89 4.66 7.14 -1.53
N ASP A 90 5.86 6.71 -1.93
CA ASP A 90 6.14 6.13 -3.24
C ASP A 90 5.53 6.89 -4.44
N VAL A 91 5.51 8.23 -4.34
CA VAL A 91 4.76 9.11 -5.23
C VAL A 91 5.17 8.89 -6.69
N THR A 92 4.16 8.76 -7.52
CA THR A 92 4.19 9.12 -8.94
C THR A 92 3.07 10.13 -9.14
N PHE A 93 3.25 11.09 -10.05
CA PHE A 93 2.17 11.93 -10.53
C PHE A 93 1.85 11.57 -11.98
N SER A 94 0.69 11.99 -12.46
CA SER A 94 0.24 11.74 -13.82
C SER A 94 -0.24 13.02 -14.49
N VAL A 95 0.07 13.17 -15.78
CA VAL A 95 -0.54 14.18 -16.65
C VAL A 95 -1.49 13.47 -17.61
N LEU A 96 -2.78 13.76 -17.51
CA LEU A 96 -3.81 13.30 -18.44
C LEU A 96 -3.99 14.34 -19.53
N LYS A 97 -3.87 13.94 -20.80
CA LYS A 97 -4.14 14.80 -21.96
C LYS A 97 -4.49 13.97 -23.18
N GLY A 98 -5.59 14.32 -23.86
CA GLY A 98 -5.99 13.69 -25.12
C GLY A 98 -6.18 12.17 -25.01
N GLY A 99 -6.75 11.69 -23.90
CA GLY A 99 -6.94 10.26 -23.63
C GLY A 99 -5.67 9.50 -23.23
N GLN A 100 -4.53 10.19 -23.11
CA GLN A 100 -3.26 9.60 -22.70
C GLN A 100 -2.88 10.04 -21.29
N CYS A 101 -2.52 9.09 -20.44
CA CYS A 101 -2.07 9.32 -19.08
C CYS A 101 -0.57 9.07 -18.97
N TYR A 102 0.19 10.15 -18.87
CA TYR A 102 1.65 10.14 -18.73
C TYR A 102 2.01 10.06 -17.25
N VAL A 103 2.33 8.86 -16.76
CA VAL A 103 2.80 8.66 -15.39
C VAL A 103 4.29 9.01 -15.29
N SER A 104 4.65 9.77 -14.25
CA SER A 104 6.03 10.18 -14.00
C SER A 104 6.93 9.00 -13.63
N GLN A 105 8.23 9.26 -13.60
CA GLN A 105 9.17 8.44 -12.82
C GLN A 105 8.77 8.39 -11.34
N HIS A 106 9.40 7.48 -10.59
CA HIS A 106 9.29 7.46 -9.14
C HIS A 106 9.83 8.77 -8.54
N ILE A 107 9.00 9.45 -7.74
CA ILE A 107 9.32 10.68 -7.03
C ILE A 107 9.80 10.37 -5.61
N GLY A 108 9.15 9.42 -4.93
CA GLY A 108 9.51 8.98 -3.59
C GLY A 108 8.56 9.53 -2.51
N ASN A 109 9.08 9.82 -1.32
CA ASN A 109 8.29 10.25 -0.17
C ASN A 109 8.27 11.78 -0.01
N THR A 110 7.11 12.40 -0.26
CA THR A 110 6.96 13.86 -0.26
C THR A 110 6.88 14.49 1.14
N SER A 111 6.84 13.69 2.22
CA SER A 111 6.99 14.23 3.59
C SER A 111 8.33 14.95 3.81
N ARG A 112 9.30 14.69 2.93
CA ARG A 112 10.57 15.42 2.89
C ARG A 112 10.51 16.57 1.89
N TYR A 113 11.01 17.71 2.33
CA TYR A 113 10.97 18.94 1.57
C TYR A 113 11.66 18.84 0.20
N ASP A 114 12.84 18.22 0.13
CA ASP A 114 13.60 18.07 -1.13
C ASP A 114 12.85 17.20 -2.14
N THR A 115 12.11 16.18 -1.67
CA THR A 115 11.25 15.35 -2.53
C THR A 115 10.02 16.11 -3.02
N LEU A 116 9.44 16.99 -2.18
CA LEU A 116 8.36 17.87 -2.61
C LEU A 116 8.83 18.85 -3.69
N LEU A 117 10.02 19.45 -3.54
CA LEU A 117 10.60 20.30 -4.59
C LEU A 117 10.82 19.52 -5.89
N PHE A 118 11.35 18.30 -5.78
CA PHE A 118 11.49 17.42 -6.95
C PHE A 118 10.14 17.12 -7.62
N LEU A 119 9.07 16.86 -6.86
CA LEU A 119 7.72 16.68 -7.42
C LEU A 119 7.32 17.91 -8.25
N LYS A 120 7.47 19.11 -7.71
CA LYS A 120 7.09 20.36 -8.39
C LYS A 120 7.85 20.55 -9.71
N ASP A 121 9.17 20.40 -9.65
CA ASP A 121 10.04 20.51 -10.83
C ASP A 121 9.68 19.47 -11.90
N ALA A 122 9.38 18.23 -11.48
CA ALA A 122 9.02 17.15 -12.38
C ALA A 122 7.65 17.37 -13.03
N VAL A 123 6.67 17.92 -12.30
CA VAL A 123 5.35 18.30 -12.83
C VAL A 123 5.50 19.33 -13.95
N ASP A 124 6.19 20.44 -13.68
CA ASP A 124 6.42 21.49 -14.69
C ASP A 124 7.18 20.93 -15.91
N TYR A 125 8.17 20.05 -15.69
CA TYR A 125 8.90 19.40 -16.77
C TYR A 125 8.01 18.50 -17.64
N LEU A 126 7.20 17.63 -17.03
CA LEU A 126 6.35 16.69 -17.75
C LEU A 126 5.22 17.42 -18.51
N MET A 127 4.69 18.50 -17.94
CA MET A 127 3.77 19.41 -18.64
C MET A 127 4.42 20.00 -19.89
N GLY A 128 5.67 20.47 -19.79
CA GLY A 128 6.41 21.04 -20.91
C GLY A 128 6.61 20.05 -22.06
N ILE A 129 7.01 18.80 -21.78
CA ILE A 129 7.24 17.80 -22.85
C ILE A 129 5.95 17.23 -23.45
N THR A 130 4.84 17.26 -22.70
CA THR A 130 3.51 16.85 -23.19
C THR A 130 2.75 18.01 -23.85
N GLY A 131 3.30 19.24 -23.79
CA GLY A 131 2.67 20.47 -24.27
C GLY A 131 1.36 20.79 -23.54
N THR A 132 1.24 20.42 -22.26
CA THR A 132 0.05 20.66 -21.45
C THR A 132 0.13 22.06 -20.86
N GLU A 133 -0.51 23.02 -21.52
CA GLU A 133 -0.47 24.44 -21.12
C GLU A 133 -1.62 24.80 -20.16
N ASP A 134 -2.80 24.25 -20.41
CA ASP A 134 -4.01 24.41 -19.60
C ASP A 134 -4.35 23.10 -18.87
N VAL A 135 -4.91 23.24 -17.66
CA VAL A 135 -5.30 22.12 -16.79
C VAL A 135 -6.71 22.37 -16.28
N ASP A 136 -7.64 21.47 -16.58
CA ASP A 136 -9.03 21.57 -16.15
C ASP A 136 -9.23 21.07 -14.72
N VAL A 137 -8.50 20.00 -14.35
CA VAL A 137 -8.69 19.28 -13.07
C VAL A 137 -7.35 18.95 -12.41
N ILE A 138 -7.26 19.18 -11.11
CA ILE A 138 -6.16 18.68 -10.26
C ILE A 138 -6.72 17.57 -9.37
N ALA A 139 -6.25 16.33 -9.56
CA ALA A 139 -6.65 15.22 -8.72
C ALA A 139 -5.60 14.94 -7.63
N CYS A 140 -6.07 14.61 -6.43
CA CYS A 140 -5.22 14.24 -5.30
C CYS A 140 -5.91 13.22 -4.39
N ASP A 141 -5.14 12.65 -3.47
CA ASP A 141 -5.67 11.72 -2.45
C ASP A 141 -6.68 12.44 -1.55
N LEU A 142 -7.63 11.67 -1.01
CA LEU A 142 -8.62 12.18 -0.05
C LEU A 142 -7.97 12.71 1.24
N HIS A 143 -6.78 12.21 1.61
CA HIS A 143 -6.10 12.61 2.84
C HIS A 143 -5.85 14.12 2.91
N PRO A 144 -6.42 14.84 3.89
CA PRO A 144 -6.39 16.30 3.90
C PRO A 144 -5.03 16.90 4.26
N GLN A 145 -4.14 16.13 4.88
CA GLN A 145 -2.85 16.63 5.39
C GLN A 145 -1.64 16.24 4.54
N PHE A 146 -1.83 15.50 3.44
CA PHE A 146 -0.69 15.16 2.58
C PHE A 146 -0.12 16.42 1.93
N LEU A 147 1.20 16.46 1.77
CA LEU A 147 1.86 17.56 1.06
C LEU A 147 1.49 17.58 -0.43
N THR A 148 1.16 16.43 -1.02
CA THR A 148 0.57 16.35 -2.37
C THR A 148 -0.82 16.99 -2.43
N THR A 149 -1.66 16.81 -1.41
CA THR A 149 -2.95 17.51 -1.30
C THR A 149 -2.78 19.02 -1.17
N SER A 150 -1.83 19.49 -0.35
CA SER A 150 -1.51 20.92 -0.25
C SER A 150 -1.03 21.49 -1.60
N TYR A 151 -0.18 20.75 -2.31
CA TYR A 151 0.29 21.15 -3.63
C TYR A 151 -0.83 21.12 -4.69
N ALA A 152 -1.84 20.25 -4.54
CA ALA A 152 -3.02 20.23 -5.40
C ALA A 152 -3.76 21.57 -5.38
N GLU A 153 -3.96 22.14 -4.19
CA GLU A 153 -4.63 23.43 -4.00
C GLU A 153 -3.82 24.59 -4.58
N GLU A 154 -2.48 24.52 -4.50
CA GLU A 154 -1.56 25.47 -5.14
C GLU A 154 -1.69 25.43 -6.67
N LEU A 155 -1.67 24.23 -7.27
CA LEU A 155 -1.86 24.05 -8.71
C LEU A 155 -3.25 24.48 -9.17
N ALA A 156 -4.29 24.14 -8.41
CA ALA A 156 -5.65 24.54 -8.73
C ALA A 156 -5.80 26.06 -8.77
N SER A 157 -5.16 26.75 -7.82
CA SER A 157 -5.10 28.22 -7.82
C SER A 157 -4.31 28.77 -9.02
N ARG A 158 -3.20 28.12 -9.40
CA ARG A 158 -2.37 28.51 -10.55
C ARG A 158 -3.12 28.40 -11.88
N PHE A 159 -3.86 27.32 -12.07
CA PHE A 159 -4.55 27.01 -13.34
C PHE A 159 -6.03 27.38 -13.35
N SER A 160 -6.58 27.86 -12.23
CA SER A 160 -8.03 28.04 -12.05
C SER A 160 -8.81 26.74 -12.30
N ALA A 161 -8.24 25.61 -11.87
CA ALA A 161 -8.74 24.26 -12.09
C ALA A 161 -9.59 23.75 -10.91
N GLU A 162 -10.46 22.77 -11.15
CA GLU A 162 -11.19 22.08 -10.08
C GLU A 162 -10.27 21.10 -9.33
N VAL A 163 -10.38 21.01 -8.00
CA VAL A 163 -9.71 19.96 -7.22
C VAL A 163 -10.62 18.74 -7.08
N LEU A 164 -10.23 17.60 -7.63
CA LEU A 164 -10.90 16.32 -7.44
C LEU A 164 -10.17 15.47 -6.40
N ARG A 165 -10.78 15.28 -5.23
CA ARG A 165 -10.26 14.35 -4.21
C ARG A 165 -10.74 12.94 -4.51
N VAL A 166 -9.82 11.99 -4.63
CA VAL A 166 -10.11 10.59 -4.95
C VAL A 166 -9.70 9.72 -3.76
N GLN A 167 -10.59 8.82 -3.34
CA GLN A 167 -10.29 7.91 -2.24
C GLN A 167 -9.17 6.93 -2.65
N HIS A 168 -8.23 6.71 -1.72
CA HIS A 168 -6.97 6.00 -1.96
C HIS A 168 -7.13 4.57 -2.53
N HIS A 169 -7.98 3.76 -1.91
CA HIS A 169 -8.22 2.37 -2.29
C HIS A 169 -9.04 2.26 -3.59
N HIS A 170 -9.92 3.22 -3.84
CA HIS A 170 -10.64 3.37 -5.09
C HIS A 170 -9.68 3.73 -6.22
N ALA A 171 -8.71 4.63 -5.99
CA ALA A 171 -7.67 4.91 -6.97
C ALA A 171 -6.83 3.66 -7.30
N HIS A 172 -6.44 2.88 -6.29
CA HIS A 172 -5.82 1.57 -6.51
C HIS A 172 -6.68 0.66 -7.40
N ALA A 173 -7.98 0.54 -7.11
CA ALA A 173 -8.91 -0.28 -7.88
C ALA A 173 -9.06 0.20 -9.33
N LEU A 174 -9.17 1.51 -9.56
CA LEU A 174 -9.29 2.09 -10.91
C LEU A 174 -8.03 1.85 -11.76
N ALA A 175 -6.84 1.93 -11.15
CA ALA A 175 -5.60 1.58 -11.84
C ALA A 175 -5.58 0.10 -12.26
N LEU A 176 -6.04 -0.80 -11.38
CA LEU A 176 -6.18 -2.22 -11.69
C LEU A 176 -7.18 -2.47 -12.82
N MET A 177 -8.33 -1.82 -12.77
CA MET A 177 -9.40 -1.95 -13.76
C MET A 177 -8.94 -1.51 -15.14
N LEU A 178 -8.19 -0.40 -15.22
CA LEU A 178 -7.56 0.06 -16.46
C LEU A 178 -6.57 -0.97 -17.01
N ASP A 179 -5.64 -1.45 -16.18
CA ASP A 179 -4.61 -2.42 -16.58
C ASP A 179 -5.21 -3.77 -17.03
N ALA A 180 -6.33 -4.17 -16.42
CA ALA A 180 -7.05 -5.41 -16.75
C ALA A 180 -8.08 -5.25 -17.90
N GLY A 181 -8.37 -4.02 -18.33
CA GLY A 181 -9.38 -3.71 -19.33
C GLY A 181 -10.80 -4.11 -18.91
N VAL A 182 -11.21 -3.77 -17.68
CA VAL A 182 -12.56 -4.03 -17.16
C VAL A 182 -13.18 -2.74 -16.61
N ASP A 183 -14.50 -2.61 -16.73
CA ASP A 183 -15.24 -1.42 -16.26
C ASP A 183 -15.92 -1.62 -14.89
N GLU A 184 -15.96 -2.85 -14.39
CA GLU A 184 -16.58 -3.21 -13.12
C GLU A 184 -15.86 -4.41 -12.46
N CYS A 185 -15.62 -4.34 -11.16
CA CYS A 185 -15.13 -5.48 -10.37
C CYS A 185 -15.47 -5.35 -8.88
N ILE A 186 -15.39 -6.48 -8.17
CA ILE A 186 -15.19 -6.49 -6.71
C ILE A 186 -13.68 -6.48 -6.46
N CYS A 187 -13.19 -5.41 -5.85
CA CYS A 187 -11.76 -5.20 -5.61
C CYS A 187 -11.41 -5.45 -4.14
N ILE A 188 -10.42 -6.32 -3.92
CA ILE A 188 -9.75 -6.49 -2.65
C ILE A 188 -8.62 -5.46 -2.59
N ALA A 189 -8.82 -4.39 -1.83
CA ALA A 189 -7.83 -3.34 -1.64
C ALA A 189 -7.08 -3.56 -0.31
N ALA A 190 -5.95 -4.26 -0.40
CA ALA A 190 -5.13 -4.65 0.75
C ALA A 190 -3.81 -3.86 0.77
N ASP A 191 -3.67 -3.00 1.77
CA ASP A 191 -2.54 -2.10 1.93
C ASP A 191 -2.12 -1.93 3.41
N GLY A 192 -1.07 -1.15 3.68
CA GLY A 192 -0.69 -0.72 5.01
C GLY A 192 -1.62 0.35 5.58
N VAL A 193 -1.87 1.42 4.83
CA VAL A 193 -2.67 2.56 5.29
C VAL A 193 -3.16 3.40 4.11
N GLY A 194 -4.46 3.62 4.02
CA GLY A 194 -5.04 4.67 3.19
C GLY A 194 -6.16 5.39 3.92
N TYR A 195 -6.37 6.67 3.59
CA TYR A 195 -7.39 7.48 4.26
C TYR A 195 -8.80 7.03 3.85
N GLY A 196 -9.59 6.62 4.82
CA GLY A 196 -11.00 6.28 4.66
C GLY A 196 -11.88 7.52 4.54
N ASP A 197 -13.02 7.39 3.87
CA ASP A 197 -14.06 8.44 3.82
C ASP A 197 -14.69 8.72 5.20
N ASP A 198 -14.65 7.71 6.09
CA ASP A 198 -15.02 7.80 7.50
C ASP A 198 -13.93 8.40 8.40
N GLY A 199 -12.81 8.86 7.81
CA GLY A 199 -11.67 9.43 8.53
C GLY A 199 -10.82 8.41 9.28
N THR A 200 -11.03 7.10 9.06
CA THR A 200 -10.21 6.02 9.65
C THR A 200 -9.14 5.51 8.69
N SER A 201 -8.21 4.69 9.17
CA SER A 201 -7.11 4.14 8.37
C SER A 201 -7.50 2.81 7.74
N TRP A 202 -7.88 2.84 6.47
CA TRP A 202 -8.22 1.64 5.70
C TRP A 202 -6.98 0.90 5.21
N GLY A 203 -7.16 -0.33 4.74
CA GLY A 203 -6.09 -1.13 4.12
C GLY A 203 -6.40 -2.62 4.01
N GLY A 204 -7.65 -3.02 4.15
CA GLY A 204 -8.08 -4.40 3.99
C GLY A 204 -9.55 -4.42 3.64
N GLU A 205 -9.89 -3.73 2.55
CA GLU A 205 -11.26 -3.42 2.16
C GLU A 205 -11.71 -4.28 0.98
N ILE A 206 -13.01 -4.57 0.94
CA ILE A 206 -13.70 -5.11 -0.22
C ILE A 206 -14.56 -4.00 -0.80
N LEU A 207 -14.24 -3.57 -2.01
CA LEU A 207 -14.91 -2.48 -2.70
C LEU A 207 -15.64 -3.04 -3.93
N HIS A 208 -16.88 -2.66 -4.15
CA HIS A 208 -17.50 -2.79 -5.47
C HIS A 208 -17.19 -1.51 -6.24
N CYS A 209 -16.43 -1.63 -7.32
CA CYS A 209 -16.03 -0.51 -8.16
C CYS A 209 -16.74 -0.61 -9.50
N HIS A 210 -17.47 0.45 -9.86
CA HIS A 210 -18.20 0.56 -11.12
C HIS A 210 -18.18 2.02 -11.59
N GLY A 211 -17.63 2.27 -12.77
CA GLY A 211 -17.47 3.63 -13.28
C GLY A 211 -16.63 4.48 -12.34
N SER A 212 -17.08 5.72 -12.05
CA SER A 212 -16.38 6.66 -11.16
C SER A 212 -16.71 6.48 -9.68
N ASP A 213 -17.53 5.50 -9.33
CA ASP A 213 -18.07 5.31 -7.98
C ASP A 213 -17.61 3.98 -7.37
N TYR A 214 -17.65 3.91 -6.04
CA TYR A 214 -17.39 2.69 -5.30
C TYR A 214 -18.33 2.53 -4.11
N GLU A 215 -18.56 1.29 -3.70
CA GLU A 215 -19.23 0.95 -2.45
C GLU A 215 -18.33 0.05 -1.58
N ARG A 216 -18.24 0.35 -0.29
CA ARG A 216 -17.47 -0.45 0.68
C ARG A 216 -18.31 -1.59 1.23
N LEU A 217 -18.14 -2.79 0.66
CA LEU A 217 -18.91 -3.99 0.99
C LEU A 217 -18.29 -4.84 2.10
N GLY A 218 -17.02 -4.65 2.41
CA GLY A 218 -16.36 -5.40 3.48
C GLY A 218 -15.06 -4.79 3.94
N SER A 219 -14.59 -5.25 5.10
CA SER A 219 -13.30 -4.84 5.65
C SER A 219 -12.72 -5.89 6.59
N LEU A 220 -11.43 -5.79 6.90
CA LEU A 220 -10.90 -6.43 8.10
C LEU A 220 -11.60 -5.87 9.35
N MET A 221 -11.57 -6.63 10.44
CA MET A 221 -12.07 -6.17 11.73
C MET A 221 -11.34 -4.87 12.15
N PRO A 222 -12.06 -3.79 12.51
CA PRO A 222 -11.43 -2.56 12.97
C PRO A 222 -10.63 -2.76 14.25
N GLN A 223 -9.36 -2.38 14.22
CA GLN A 223 -8.42 -2.48 15.33
C GLN A 223 -7.96 -1.09 15.79
N ARG A 224 -7.67 -0.95 17.07
CA ARG A 224 -7.08 0.28 17.61
C ARG A 224 -5.58 0.30 17.33
N MET A 225 -5.05 1.47 16.95
CA MET A 225 -3.62 1.72 16.73
C MET A 225 -3.06 2.59 17.85
N PRO A 226 -2.54 2.01 18.95
CA PRO A 226 -2.08 2.80 20.08
C PRO A 226 -0.77 3.54 19.76
N GLY A 227 -0.92 4.87 19.57
CA GLY A 227 0.18 5.76 19.23
C GLY A 227 0.36 6.02 17.73
N GLY A 228 -0.64 5.67 16.88
CA GLY A 228 -0.59 5.95 15.44
C GLY A 228 0.63 5.33 14.77
N ASP A 229 1.48 6.16 14.15
CA ASP A 229 2.72 5.73 13.48
C ASP A 229 3.68 4.94 14.37
N LEU A 230 3.62 5.14 15.70
CA LEU A 230 4.41 4.32 16.63
C LEU A 230 4.00 2.85 16.57
N ALA A 231 2.72 2.54 16.33
CA ALA A 231 2.25 1.17 16.19
C ALA A 231 2.73 0.53 14.88
N THR A 232 2.98 1.33 13.85
CA THR A 232 3.62 0.89 12.60
C THR A 232 5.12 0.66 12.78
N ARG A 233 5.80 1.48 13.60
CA ARG A 233 7.23 1.33 13.90
C ARG A 233 7.52 0.16 14.85
N TYR A 234 6.67 -0.03 15.85
CA TYR A 234 6.78 -1.07 16.89
C TYR A 234 5.56 -1.99 16.83
N PRO A 235 5.57 -3.01 15.96
CA PRO A 235 4.39 -3.83 15.64
C PRO A 235 3.81 -4.62 16.83
N ALA A 236 4.59 -4.84 17.89
CA ALA A 236 4.09 -5.44 19.13
C ALA A 236 2.93 -4.64 19.76
N ARG A 237 2.84 -3.33 19.49
CA ARG A 237 1.71 -2.48 19.88
C ARG A 237 0.41 -2.88 19.18
N MET A 238 0.48 -3.23 17.89
CA MET A 238 -0.67 -3.75 17.14
C MET A 238 -1.06 -5.13 17.65
N LEU A 239 -0.09 -6.03 17.83
CA LEU A 239 -0.33 -7.36 18.40
C LEU A 239 -1.08 -7.27 19.73
N LEU A 240 -0.62 -6.41 20.65
CA LEU A 240 -1.26 -6.16 21.93
C LEU A 240 -2.70 -5.68 21.76
N SER A 241 -2.93 -4.71 20.87
CA SER A 241 -4.28 -4.20 20.62
C SER A 241 -5.22 -5.25 20.02
N MET A 242 -4.72 -6.11 19.14
CA MET A 242 -5.55 -7.10 18.43
C MET A 242 -5.95 -8.27 19.32
N LEU A 243 -5.08 -8.65 20.27
CA LEU A 243 -5.37 -9.67 21.28
C LEU A 243 -6.26 -9.12 22.42
N ARG A 244 -6.29 -7.79 22.61
CA ARG A 244 -7.06 -7.14 23.65
C ARG A 244 -8.57 -7.40 23.47
N GLY A 245 -9.15 -8.06 24.47
CA GLY A 245 -10.59 -8.40 24.50
C GLY A 245 -10.93 -9.75 23.87
N ARG A 246 -9.91 -10.51 23.41
CA ARG A 246 -10.07 -11.88 22.90
C ARG A 246 -9.21 -12.89 23.64
N TYR A 247 -8.04 -12.48 24.11
CA TYR A 247 -7.20 -13.31 24.97
C TYR A 247 -7.80 -13.41 26.39
N GLU A 248 -7.98 -14.63 26.89
CA GLU A 248 -8.61 -14.89 28.21
C GLU A 248 -7.64 -14.81 29.39
N GLY A 249 -6.33 -14.91 29.15
CA GLY A 249 -5.28 -14.82 30.17
C GLY A 249 -4.87 -13.39 30.53
N ASP A 250 -3.87 -13.26 31.42
CA ASP A 250 -3.27 -11.96 31.73
C ASP A 250 -2.40 -11.48 30.54
N LEU A 251 -2.96 -10.55 29.76
CA LEU A 251 -2.29 -9.99 28.60
C LEU A 251 -1.04 -9.17 28.99
N GLN A 252 -1.04 -8.52 30.16
CA GLN A 252 0.12 -7.75 30.60
C GLN A 252 1.27 -8.68 30.99
N GLU A 253 0.98 -9.79 31.68
CA GLU A 253 1.96 -10.82 32.01
C GLU A 253 2.54 -11.45 30.73
N LEU A 254 1.68 -11.90 29.81
CA LEU A 254 2.09 -12.48 28.53
C LEU A 254 3.08 -11.58 27.78
N PHE A 255 2.79 -10.29 27.68
CA PHE A 255 3.64 -9.34 26.95
C PHE A 255 4.93 -9.02 27.71
N SER A 256 4.88 -8.95 29.03
CA SER A 256 6.07 -8.71 29.85
C SER A 256 7.07 -9.86 29.72
N GLU A 257 6.58 -11.10 29.74
CA GLU A 257 7.41 -12.30 29.61
C GLU A 257 7.96 -12.51 28.20
N ARG A 258 7.11 -12.35 27.17
CA ARG A 258 7.43 -12.80 25.81
C ARG A 258 7.87 -11.70 24.86
N TYR A 259 7.52 -10.45 25.11
CA TYR A 259 7.66 -9.36 24.14
C TYR A 259 8.18 -8.05 24.74
N SER A 260 8.66 -8.03 25.99
CA SER A 260 9.16 -6.80 26.63
C SER A 260 10.29 -6.13 25.84
N ASP A 261 11.12 -6.90 25.15
CA ASP A 261 12.20 -6.41 24.30
C ASP A 261 11.73 -5.73 23.00
N TYR A 262 10.44 -5.88 22.63
CA TYR A 262 9.84 -5.22 21.47
C TYR A 262 9.22 -3.86 21.81
N PHE A 263 9.26 -3.47 23.08
CA PHE A 263 8.88 -2.13 23.55
C PHE A 263 10.13 -1.37 23.96
N PRO A 264 10.43 -0.19 23.36
CA PRO A 264 11.58 0.63 23.71
C PRO A 264 11.80 0.87 25.22
N HIS A 265 10.73 0.92 26.01
CA HIS A 265 10.77 1.11 27.46
C HIS A 265 10.25 -0.12 28.25
N GLY A 266 10.26 -1.30 27.64
CA GLY A 266 9.96 -2.58 28.29
C GLY A 266 8.57 -2.65 28.93
N GLU A 267 8.48 -3.34 30.07
CA GLU A 267 7.23 -3.57 30.82
C GLU A 267 6.49 -2.28 31.19
N ARG A 268 7.22 -1.19 31.47
CA ARG A 268 6.60 0.10 31.79
C ARG A 268 5.80 0.63 30.61
N GLU A 269 6.32 0.45 29.40
CA GLU A 269 5.62 0.85 28.17
C GLU A 269 4.39 -0.01 27.93
N ILE A 270 4.48 -1.32 28.14
CA ILE A 270 3.35 -2.26 28.00
C ILE A 270 2.17 -1.78 28.85
N GLY A 271 2.41 -1.47 30.13
CA GLY A 271 1.36 -0.96 31.02
C GLY A 271 0.79 0.40 30.58
N VAL A 272 1.60 1.27 29.97
CA VAL A 272 1.12 2.56 29.41
C VAL A 272 0.25 2.33 28.18
N VAL A 273 0.65 1.44 27.27
CA VAL A 273 -0.09 1.09 26.05
C VAL A 273 -1.44 0.43 26.41
N MET A 274 -1.47 -0.43 27.42
CA MET A 274 -2.73 -1.02 27.92
C MET A 274 -3.71 0.06 28.41
N ARG A 275 -3.25 1.00 29.26
CA ARG A 275 -4.08 2.15 29.71
C ARG A 275 -4.48 3.07 28.56
N GLN A 276 -3.61 3.24 27.57
CA GLN A 276 -3.90 4.01 26.37
C GLN A 276 -5.08 3.39 25.60
N LEU A 277 -5.06 2.07 25.42
CA LEU A 277 -6.13 1.33 24.77
C LEU A 277 -7.43 1.32 25.58
N GLU A 278 -7.37 1.29 26.90
CA GLU A 278 -8.53 1.39 27.80
C GLU A 278 -9.21 2.76 27.72
N SER A 279 -8.42 3.82 27.80
CA SER A 279 -8.92 5.20 27.76
C SER A 279 -9.31 5.68 26.36
N GLY A 280 -8.84 5.01 25.30
CA GLY A 280 -9.05 5.44 23.91
C GLY A 280 -8.24 6.68 23.52
N LEU A 281 -7.21 7.03 24.30
CA LEU A 281 -6.40 8.23 24.07
C LEU A 281 -5.39 7.98 22.95
N ASN A 282 -5.42 8.78 21.88
CA ASN A 282 -4.50 8.64 20.73
C ASN A 282 -4.50 7.20 20.14
N THR A 283 -5.69 6.59 20.05
CA THR A 283 -5.89 5.28 19.42
C THR A 283 -6.75 5.44 18.17
N GLY A 284 -6.11 5.71 17.02
CA GLY A 284 -6.80 5.69 15.73
C GLY A 284 -7.36 4.29 15.43
N ILE A 285 -8.33 4.21 14.53
CA ILE A 285 -8.90 2.94 14.08
C ILE A 285 -8.30 2.57 12.73
N SER A 286 -7.91 1.31 12.58
CA SER A 286 -7.43 0.78 11.31
C SER A 286 -8.00 -0.58 10.97
N THR A 287 -8.21 -0.79 9.67
CA THR A 287 -8.54 -2.07 9.03
C THR A 287 -7.40 -2.52 8.10
N GLY A 288 -6.17 -2.03 8.33
CA GLY A 288 -5.03 -2.25 7.46
C GLY A 288 -4.49 -3.67 7.49
N THR A 289 -4.45 -4.33 6.34
CA THR A 289 -3.90 -5.69 6.18
C THR A 289 -2.42 -5.71 6.54
N GLY A 290 -1.66 -4.67 6.15
CA GLY A 290 -0.26 -4.54 6.57
C GLY A 290 -0.08 -4.58 8.09
N ARG A 291 -0.99 -3.96 8.87
CA ARG A 291 -0.92 -3.97 10.34
C ARG A 291 -1.21 -5.35 10.94
N VAL A 292 -2.07 -6.14 10.31
CA VAL A 292 -2.32 -7.54 10.69
C VAL A 292 -1.08 -8.39 10.45
N LEU A 293 -0.45 -8.25 9.28
CA LEU A 293 0.80 -8.96 8.96
C LEU A 293 1.95 -8.55 9.88
N ASP A 294 2.04 -7.26 10.20
CA ASP A 294 3.01 -6.73 11.16
C ASP A 294 2.81 -7.38 12.55
N ALA A 295 1.56 -7.51 13.01
CA ALA A 295 1.23 -8.16 14.27
C ALA A 295 1.58 -9.66 14.28
N ILE A 296 1.28 -10.39 13.20
CA ILE A 296 1.67 -11.81 13.05
C ILE A 296 3.20 -11.96 13.07
N SER A 297 3.91 -11.08 12.35
CA SER A 297 5.38 -11.03 12.35
C SER A 297 5.94 -10.78 13.76
N ALA A 298 5.34 -9.87 14.53
CA ALA A 298 5.73 -9.61 15.90
C ALA A 298 5.46 -10.82 16.81
N ALA A 299 4.30 -11.48 16.68
CA ALA A 299 3.93 -12.64 17.46
C ALA A 299 4.94 -13.78 17.31
N LEU A 300 5.36 -14.05 16.07
CA LEU A 300 6.35 -15.05 15.70
C LEU A 300 7.81 -14.64 15.96
N ARG A 301 8.03 -13.45 16.54
CA ARG A 301 9.34 -12.85 16.81
C ARG A 301 10.23 -12.77 15.56
N ILE A 302 9.62 -12.48 14.40
CA ILE A 302 10.31 -12.29 13.11
C ILE A 302 10.81 -10.86 12.98
N CYS A 303 9.99 -9.88 13.35
CA CYS A 303 10.36 -8.46 13.30
C CYS A 303 9.69 -7.69 14.43
N GLY A 304 10.49 -7.14 15.35
CA GLY A 304 10.02 -6.34 16.49
C GLY A 304 10.11 -4.83 16.30
N VAL A 305 10.86 -4.35 15.30
CA VAL A 305 11.01 -2.93 14.94
C VAL A 305 11.07 -2.82 13.42
N ARG A 306 10.21 -1.97 12.86
CA ARG A 306 10.23 -1.60 11.44
C ARG A 306 11.24 -0.47 11.20
N THR A 307 12.18 -0.72 10.31
CA THR A 307 13.26 0.18 9.88
C THR A 307 13.05 0.72 8.46
N TYR A 308 12.23 0.04 7.64
CA TYR A 308 11.81 0.50 6.33
C TYR A 308 10.39 0.00 5.99
N GLU A 309 9.86 0.46 4.86
CA GLU A 309 8.49 0.18 4.47
C GLU A 309 8.23 -1.30 4.16
N GLY A 310 7.12 -1.83 4.69
CA GLY A 310 6.75 -3.24 4.51
C GLY A 310 7.65 -4.28 5.21
N GLU A 311 8.69 -3.88 5.97
CA GLU A 311 9.72 -4.81 6.48
C GLU A 311 9.16 -6.04 7.21
N CYS A 312 8.20 -5.85 8.11
CA CYS A 312 7.64 -6.96 8.89
C CYS A 312 6.89 -7.94 7.97
N ALA A 313 6.02 -7.43 7.09
CA ALA A 313 5.29 -8.24 6.12
C ALA A 313 6.22 -8.97 5.13
N MET A 314 7.27 -8.31 4.63
CA MET A 314 8.26 -8.93 3.74
C MET A 314 9.06 -10.05 4.42
N LYS A 315 9.47 -9.84 5.68
CA LYS A 315 10.16 -10.89 6.45
C LYS A 315 9.23 -12.05 6.81
N LEU A 316 7.96 -11.77 7.07
CA LEU A 316 6.94 -12.79 7.30
C LEU A 316 6.71 -13.65 6.05
N GLU A 317 6.62 -13.02 4.87
CA GLU A 317 6.54 -13.72 3.58
C GLU A 317 7.74 -14.65 3.37
N SER A 318 8.95 -14.15 3.63
CA SER A 318 10.19 -14.91 3.50
C SER A 318 10.27 -16.10 4.45
N GLU A 319 9.79 -15.95 5.70
CA GLU A 319 9.73 -17.07 6.64
C GLU A 319 8.71 -18.12 6.20
N ALA A 320 7.52 -17.70 5.74
CA ALA A 320 6.49 -18.62 5.25
C ALA A 320 6.90 -19.40 4.00
N PHE A 321 7.78 -18.84 3.16
CA PHE A 321 8.31 -19.53 1.97
C PHE A 321 9.03 -20.85 2.33
N ARG A 322 9.48 -21.01 3.57
CA ARG A 322 10.18 -22.21 4.05
C ARG A 322 9.22 -23.33 4.47
N ALA A 323 7.92 -23.06 4.54
CA ALA A 323 6.91 -24.02 4.99
C ALA A 323 6.68 -25.14 3.96
N SER A 324 6.27 -26.30 4.46
CA SER A 324 5.74 -27.40 3.65
C SER A 324 4.25 -27.26 3.34
N GLY A 325 3.55 -26.35 4.03
CA GLY A 325 2.12 -26.07 3.82
C GLY A 325 1.19 -27.10 4.45
N LYS A 326 1.65 -27.82 5.48
CA LYS A 326 0.87 -28.86 6.17
C LYS A 326 -0.12 -28.30 7.19
N LEU A 327 0.13 -27.09 7.68
CA LEU A 327 -0.71 -26.45 8.68
C LEU A 327 -1.78 -25.57 8.01
N SER A 328 -2.99 -25.65 8.53
CA SER A 328 -4.13 -24.81 8.15
C SER A 328 -4.68 -24.10 9.37
N MET A 329 -5.16 -22.87 9.19
CA MET A 329 -5.75 -22.05 10.23
C MET A 329 -7.16 -21.64 9.79
N PRO A 330 -8.17 -21.73 10.66
CA PRO A 330 -9.50 -21.27 10.32
C PRO A 330 -9.54 -19.75 10.20
N PHE A 331 -10.57 -19.24 9.53
CA PHE A 331 -10.92 -17.84 9.52
C PHE A 331 -12.43 -17.69 9.64
N GLU A 332 -12.88 -16.54 10.13
CA GLU A 332 -14.31 -16.27 10.34
C GLU A 332 -14.68 -14.93 9.70
N VAL A 333 -15.64 -14.98 8.78
CA VAL A 333 -16.26 -13.81 8.16
C VAL A 333 -17.66 -13.63 8.74
N LYS A 334 -17.96 -12.43 9.21
CA LYS A 334 -19.28 -12.06 9.77
C LYS A 334 -19.88 -10.92 9.00
N GLU A 335 -21.19 -10.94 8.79
CA GLU A 335 -21.90 -9.77 8.32
C GLU A 335 -22.24 -8.84 9.49
N LYS A 336 -21.90 -7.55 9.37
CA LYS A 336 -22.22 -6.54 10.37
C LYS A 336 -22.56 -5.21 9.71
N GLY A 337 -23.84 -4.84 9.78
CA GLY A 337 -24.33 -3.58 9.22
C GLY A 337 -24.19 -3.49 7.71
N GLY A 338 -24.55 -4.57 7.00
CA GLY A 338 -24.46 -4.66 5.54
C GLY A 338 -23.05 -4.77 4.97
N ARG A 339 -22.06 -5.12 5.81
CA ARG A 339 -20.66 -5.33 5.40
C ARG A 339 -20.12 -6.64 5.92
N TYR A 340 -19.30 -7.31 5.13
CA TYR A 340 -18.54 -8.47 5.56
C TYR A 340 -17.30 -8.05 6.34
N ILE A 341 -17.06 -8.71 7.48
CA ILE A 341 -15.97 -8.39 8.39
C ILE A 341 -15.18 -9.66 8.70
N LEU A 342 -13.89 -9.66 8.35
CA LEU A 342 -12.95 -10.73 8.72
C LEU A 342 -12.44 -10.55 10.14
N ASP A 343 -12.62 -11.55 10.99
CA ASP A 343 -12.18 -11.55 12.38
C ASP A 343 -10.67 -11.82 12.51
N THR A 344 -9.86 -10.80 12.30
CA THR A 344 -8.39 -10.89 12.34
C THR A 344 -7.84 -11.18 13.74
N SER A 345 -8.61 -10.89 14.79
CA SER A 345 -8.22 -11.20 16.17
C SER A 345 -8.30 -12.71 16.44
N ALA A 346 -9.25 -13.42 15.84
CA ALA A 346 -9.34 -14.88 15.94
C ALA A 346 -8.12 -15.56 15.30
N ILE A 347 -7.73 -15.12 14.09
CA ILE A 347 -6.50 -15.59 13.41
C ILE A 347 -5.26 -15.40 14.31
N LEU A 348 -5.13 -14.24 14.97
CA LEU A 348 -4.01 -13.99 15.88
C LEU A 348 -4.04 -14.85 17.15
N LEU A 349 -5.20 -15.20 17.68
CA LEU A 349 -5.30 -16.16 18.78
C LEU A 349 -4.81 -17.55 18.34
N ASP A 350 -5.23 -18.02 17.16
CA ASP A 350 -4.76 -19.29 16.63
C ASP A 350 -3.25 -19.30 16.43
N VAL A 351 -2.65 -18.18 15.97
CA VAL A 351 -1.19 -18.00 15.92
C VAL A 351 -0.57 -18.21 17.30
N MET A 352 -1.11 -17.58 18.36
CA MET A 352 -0.58 -17.72 19.72
C MET A 352 -0.71 -19.17 20.24
N GLU A 353 -1.84 -19.83 19.98
CA GLU A 353 -2.03 -21.23 20.38
C GLU A 353 -1.06 -22.19 19.69
N LEU A 354 -0.79 -21.99 18.40
CA LEU A 354 0.17 -22.82 17.65
C LEU A 354 1.61 -22.60 18.14
N ILE A 355 1.96 -21.37 18.51
CA ILE A 355 3.23 -21.07 19.18
C ILE A 355 3.34 -21.85 20.49
N ASP A 356 2.28 -21.86 21.31
CA ASP A 356 2.27 -22.58 22.59
C ASP A 356 2.35 -24.11 22.44
N ARG A 357 1.82 -24.65 21.33
CA ARG A 357 1.94 -26.07 20.97
C ARG A 357 3.33 -26.43 20.43
N GLY A 358 4.20 -25.45 20.20
CA GLY A 358 5.55 -25.65 19.67
C GLY A 358 5.58 -26.01 18.19
N GLU A 359 4.58 -25.57 17.41
CA GLU A 359 4.56 -25.76 15.96
C GLU A 359 5.67 -24.96 15.27
N ASP A 360 6.06 -25.43 14.08
CA ASP A 360 7.15 -24.80 13.33
C ASP A 360 6.78 -23.37 12.90
N ARG A 361 7.70 -22.43 13.12
CA ARG A 361 7.48 -21.00 12.87
C ARG A 361 7.14 -20.69 11.40
N ALA A 362 7.75 -21.40 10.44
CA ALA A 362 7.45 -21.20 9.03
C ALA A 362 6.05 -21.70 8.69
N GLU A 363 5.63 -22.83 9.25
CA GLU A 363 4.27 -23.37 9.09
C GLU A 363 3.21 -22.41 9.63
N ILE A 364 3.44 -21.82 10.82
CA ILE A 364 2.51 -20.82 11.38
C ILE A 364 2.47 -19.57 10.50
N ALA A 365 3.62 -19.06 10.06
CA ALA A 365 3.69 -17.90 9.18
C ALA A 365 2.94 -18.12 7.85
N HIS A 366 3.06 -19.32 7.28
CA HIS A 366 2.34 -19.71 6.06
C HIS A 366 0.83 -19.84 6.30
N ALA A 367 0.42 -20.59 7.33
CA ALA A 367 -0.99 -20.81 7.65
C ALA A 367 -1.72 -19.50 7.99
N ALA A 368 -1.09 -18.59 8.73
CA ALA A 368 -1.68 -17.31 9.09
C ALA A 368 -1.84 -16.38 7.89
N GLN A 369 -0.83 -16.27 7.02
CA GLN A 369 -0.95 -15.48 5.78
C GLN A 369 -2.03 -16.05 4.86
N LYS A 370 -2.10 -17.38 4.76
CA LYS A 370 -3.14 -18.06 3.99
C LYS A 370 -4.54 -17.79 4.56
N ALA A 371 -4.73 -17.87 5.88
CA ALA A 371 -6.03 -17.57 6.50
C ALA A 371 -6.48 -16.12 6.29
N VAL A 372 -5.55 -15.15 6.36
CA VAL A 372 -5.86 -13.74 6.02
C VAL A 372 -6.25 -13.60 4.55
N ALA A 373 -5.49 -14.22 3.65
CA ALA A 373 -5.74 -14.18 2.20
C ALA A 373 -7.09 -14.81 1.84
N GLU A 374 -7.37 -16.02 2.33
CA GLU A 374 -8.62 -16.73 2.09
C GLU A 374 -9.82 -16.03 2.73
N GLY A 375 -9.64 -15.41 3.90
CA GLY A 375 -10.68 -14.58 4.52
C GLY A 375 -11.03 -13.33 3.70
N LEU A 376 -10.02 -12.63 3.16
CA LEU A 376 -10.24 -11.51 2.22
C LEU A 376 -10.94 -11.99 0.94
N ALA A 377 -10.51 -13.12 0.40
CA ALA A 377 -11.09 -13.71 -0.81
C ALA A 377 -12.54 -14.16 -0.59
N GLU A 378 -12.87 -14.74 0.56
CA GLU A 378 -14.24 -15.14 0.90
C GLU A 378 -15.16 -13.92 1.00
N MET A 379 -14.74 -12.84 1.66
CA MET A 379 -15.52 -11.60 1.68
C MET A 379 -15.76 -11.05 0.26
N ALA A 380 -14.75 -11.14 -0.63
CA ALA A 380 -14.89 -10.73 -2.03
C ALA A 380 -15.86 -11.62 -2.81
N VAL A 381 -15.83 -12.94 -2.61
CA VAL A 381 -16.75 -13.89 -3.22
C VAL A 381 -18.18 -13.60 -2.79
N LEU A 382 -18.42 -13.45 -1.49
CA LEU A 382 -19.75 -13.15 -0.96
C LEU A 382 -20.29 -11.83 -1.52
N ALA A 383 -19.46 -10.77 -1.54
CA ALA A 383 -19.80 -9.49 -2.14
C ALA A 383 -20.08 -9.60 -3.66
N ALA A 384 -19.33 -10.45 -4.37
CA ALA A 384 -19.50 -10.68 -5.80
C ALA A 384 -20.78 -11.46 -6.12
N ASP A 385 -21.16 -12.43 -5.28
CA ASP A 385 -22.44 -13.13 -5.35
C ASP A 385 -23.62 -12.17 -5.15
N ASP A 386 -23.55 -11.32 -4.11
CA ASP A 386 -24.59 -10.33 -3.79
C ASP A 386 -24.76 -9.28 -4.90
N ALA A 387 -23.66 -8.79 -5.48
CA ALA A 387 -23.66 -7.79 -6.54
C ALA A 387 -23.89 -8.38 -7.95
N GLY A 388 -23.79 -9.70 -8.12
CA GLY A 388 -23.87 -10.35 -9.43
C GLY A 388 -22.66 -10.11 -10.34
N VAL A 389 -21.51 -9.73 -9.77
CA VAL A 389 -20.28 -9.38 -10.49
C VAL A 389 -19.37 -10.61 -10.59
N LYS A 390 -18.84 -10.94 -11.77
CA LYS A 390 -17.97 -12.13 -11.96
C LYS A 390 -16.47 -11.86 -11.93
N CYS A 391 -16.07 -10.58 -11.85
CA CYS A 391 -14.68 -10.16 -11.83
C CYS A 391 -14.28 -9.74 -10.42
N ILE A 392 -13.25 -10.40 -9.87
CA ILE A 392 -12.64 -10.05 -8.58
C ILE A 392 -11.20 -9.63 -8.82
N GLY A 393 -10.78 -8.50 -8.26
CA GLY A 393 -9.43 -7.95 -8.40
C GLY A 393 -8.68 -7.88 -7.07
N GLY A 394 -7.35 -7.91 -7.14
CA GLY A 394 -6.47 -7.67 -5.98
C GLY A 394 -5.48 -6.53 -6.22
N THR A 395 -5.51 -5.52 -5.35
CA THR A 395 -4.68 -4.30 -5.40
C THR A 395 -4.23 -3.83 -4.02
N GLY A 396 -3.30 -2.88 -3.97
CA GLY A 396 -2.67 -2.35 -2.76
C GLY A 396 -1.32 -3.00 -2.50
N GLY A 397 -0.48 -2.38 -1.67
CA GLY A 397 0.92 -2.79 -1.46
C GLY A 397 1.07 -4.23 -0.94
N VAL A 398 0.04 -4.80 -0.31
CA VAL A 398 0.05 -6.19 0.17
C VAL A 398 -0.02 -7.19 -0.98
N PHE A 399 -0.59 -6.85 -2.14
CA PHE A 399 -0.56 -7.72 -3.33
C PHE A 399 0.81 -7.78 -4.02
N TYR A 400 1.76 -6.97 -3.52
CA TYR A 400 3.13 -7.37 -3.20
C TYR A 400 3.29 -8.87 -3.04
N ASN A 401 2.91 -9.30 -1.85
CA ASN A 401 3.15 -10.60 -1.26
C ASN A 401 2.61 -11.74 -2.13
N GLU A 402 3.50 -12.62 -2.57
CA GLU A 402 3.19 -13.73 -3.45
C GLU A 402 2.37 -14.79 -2.72
N ALA A 403 2.66 -15.08 -1.45
CA ALA A 403 1.87 -16.03 -0.68
C ALA A 403 0.40 -15.60 -0.56
N ILE A 404 0.16 -14.32 -0.27
CA ILE A 404 -1.20 -13.76 -0.18
C ILE A 404 -1.86 -13.72 -1.56
N SER A 405 -1.18 -13.14 -2.55
CA SER A 405 -1.78 -12.96 -3.87
C SER A 405 -2.11 -14.28 -4.57
N LEU A 406 -1.29 -15.32 -4.41
CA LEU A 406 -1.56 -16.63 -4.97
C LEU A 406 -2.69 -17.33 -4.21
N ALA A 407 -2.72 -17.26 -2.88
CA ALA A 407 -3.81 -17.81 -2.09
C ALA A 407 -5.16 -17.16 -2.44
N VAL A 408 -5.21 -15.84 -2.58
CA VAL A 408 -6.42 -15.12 -3.04
C VAL A 408 -6.83 -15.59 -4.44
N ARG A 409 -5.89 -15.60 -5.40
CA ARG A 409 -6.17 -16.02 -6.78
C ARG A 409 -6.76 -17.42 -6.82
N ASP A 410 -6.11 -18.37 -6.13
CA ASP A 410 -6.51 -19.77 -6.15
C ASP A 410 -7.90 -19.92 -5.52
N TYR A 411 -8.14 -19.28 -4.36
CA TYR A 411 -9.44 -19.31 -3.68
C TYR A 411 -10.60 -18.77 -4.53
N VAL A 412 -10.36 -17.63 -5.21
CA VAL A 412 -11.32 -16.97 -6.10
C VAL A 412 -11.60 -17.81 -7.35
N THR A 413 -10.55 -18.31 -8.00
CA THR A 413 -10.67 -19.05 -9.27
C THR A 413 -11.29 -20.43 -9.08
N GLU A 414 -11.02 -21.12 -7.97
CA GLU A 414 -11.66 -22.39 -7.61
C GLU A 414 -13.18 -22.26 -7.43
N ARG A 415 -13.68 -21.06 -7.10
CA ARG A 415 -15.10 -20.73 -6.99
C ARG A 415 -15.72 -20.21 -8.30
N GLY A 416 -14.96 -20.23 -9.39
CA GLY A 416 -15.45 -19.89 -10.73
C GLY A 416 -15.47 -18.39 -11.06
N TYR A 417 -14.79 -17.56 -10.26
CA TYR A 417 -14.64 -16.13 -10.53
C TYR A 417 -13.40 -15.85 -11.38
N ARG A 418 -13.45 -14.78 -12.19
CA ARG A 418 -12.28 -14.26 -12.90
C ARG A 418 -11.47 -13.41 -11.94
N PHE A 419 -10.23 -13.82 -11.64
CA PHE A 419 -9.29 -13.00 -10.88
C PHE A 419 -8.48 -12.08 -11.79
N ILE A 420 -8.36 -10.79 -11.43
CA ILE A 420 -7.51 -9.81 -12.12
C ILE A 420 -6.44 -9.25 -11.19
N GLN A 421 -5.27 -8.96 -11.77
CA GLN A 421 -4.09 -8.45 -11.07
C GLN A 421 -3.30 -7.52 -11.98
N HIS A 422 -2.54 -6.59 -11.39
CA HIS A 422 -1.69 -5.67 -12.13
C HIS A 422 -0.63 -6.41 -12.95
N ARG A 423 -0.42 -5.95 -14.19
CA ARG A 423 0.53 -6.48 -15.17
C ARG A 423 1.47 -5.39 -15.68
N ASN A 424 0.92 -4.23 -16.07
CA ASN A 424 1.68 -3.11 -16.61
C ASN A 424 1.77 -1.94 -15.64
N SER A 425 0.96 -1.95 -14.58
CA SER A 425 0.95 -0.99 -13.48
C SER A 425 1.48 -1.62 -12.17
N CYS A 426 1.64 -0.81 -11.12
CA CYS A 426 2.00 -1.27 -9.78
C CYS A 426 0.73 -1.55 -8.96
N ALA A 427 0.77 -2.58 -8.11
CA ALA A 427 -0.31 -2.83 -7.16
C ALA A 427 -0.33 -1.82 -5.99
N GLY A 428 0.84 -1.33 -5.57
CA GLY A 428 0.96 -0.31 -4.52
C GLY A 428 0.96 1.12 -5.04
N ASP A 429 1.36 2.05 -4.17
CA ASP A 429 1.15 3.50 -4.32
C ASP A 429 1.69 4.14 -5.60
N GLY A 430 2.67 3.51 -6.24
CA GLY A 430 3.24 3.94 -7.52
C GLY A 430 2.24 4.01 -8.69
N SER A 431 1.00 3.54 -8.53
CA SER A 431 -0.08 3.67 -9.53
C SER A 431 -1.33 4.40 -9.04
N VAL A 432 -1.32 5.00 -7.85
CA VAL A 432 -2.47 5.78 -7.34
C VAL A 432 -2.77 6.99 -8.24
N SER A 433 -1.75 7.68 -8.77
CA SER A 433 -1.97 8.81 -9.70
C SER A 433 -2.59 8.37 -11.04
N LEU A 434 -2.31 7.15 -11.49
CA LEU A 434 -2.96 6.56 -12.67
C LEU A 434 -4.44 6.31 -12.39
N GLY A 435 -4.76 5.75 -11.21
CA GLY A 435 -6.14 5.56 -10.77
C GLY A 435 -6.91 6.87 -10.62
N GLN A 436 -6.27 7.92 -10.10
CA GLN A 436 -6.83 9.27 -10.07
C GLN A 436 -7.13 9.81 -11.47
N ALA A 437 -6.25 9.60 -12.45
CA ALA A 437 -6.49 9.99 -13.84
C ALA A 437 -7.68 9.25 -14.46
N VAL A 438 -7.85 7.96 -14.14
CA VAL A 438 -9.04 7.20 -14.53
C VAL A 438 -10.30 7.78 -13.87
N ALA A 439 -10.24 8.15 -12.58
CA ALA A 439 -11.37 8.78 -11.90
C ALA A 439 -11.79 10.10 -12.57
N VAL A 440 -10.83 10.95 -12.95
CA VAL A 440 -11.08 12.16 -13.73
C VAL A 440 -11.72 11.80 -15.07
N ALA A 441 -11.10 10.88 -15.82
CA ALA A 441 -11.60 10.46 -17.12
C ALA A 441 -13.05 9.94 -17.09
N LEU A 442 -13.44 9.23 -16.02
CA LEU A 442 -14.79 8.69 -15.85
C LEU A 442 -15.80 9.74 -15.40
N ARG A 443 -15.40 10.69 -14.56
CA ARG A 443 -16.27 11.74 -14.02
C ARG A 443 -16.60 12.84 -15.03
N TYR A 444 -15.68 13.14 -15.93
CA TYR A 444 -15.81 14.20 -16.95
C TYR A 444 -16.02 13.63 -18.38
N ARG A 445 -16.61 12.43 -18.48
CA ARG A 445 -17.11 11.87 -19.75
C ARG A 445 -18.28 12.67 -20.32
#